data_AF-A0A7K1R9E5-F1
#
_entry.id   AF-A0A7K1R9E5-F1
#
_cell.length_a   1.000
_cell.length_b   1.000
_cell.length_c   1.000
_cell.angle_alpha   90.00
_cell.angle_beta   90.00
_cell.angle_gamma   90.00
#
_symmetry.space_group_name_H-M   'P 1'
#
loop_
_entity.id
_entity.type
_entity.pdbx_description
1 polymer ?
#
loop_
_entity_poly.entity_id
_entity_poly.type
_entity_poly.pdbx_seq_one_letter_code
_entity_poly.pdbx_strand_id
1 'polypeptide(L)'
;MALSLEEARRELQERQGLGARYDALQAPHADLALARLGAAYFARKLNEMSDADLALPSRVAGWSRRHVVAHVAYQARGLARLVEAARQGRGAERLEEPEAQIEEVDFGASLPAHALRYLFHHAQIHLNVEWRDLQDVGWRASIESLQGRLVPIRETPWIRARAIWQAAVQLDNGASSHHFPQALSQRLGAKAGVDALSS
;
A
#
# COMPACT_ATOMS: atom_id res chain seq x y z
N MET A 1 28.95 25.29 9.08
CA MET A 1 27.99 24.62 9.98
C MET A 1 27.20 23.63 9.15
N ALA A 2 27.08 22.37 9.59
CA ALA A 2 26.26 21.39 8.87
C ALA A 2 24.79 21.69 9.14
N LEU A 3 23.98 21.80 8.09
CA LEU A 3 22.54 21.93 8.18
C LEU A 3 21.96 20.72 8.92
N SER A 4 21.02 20.95 9.82
CA SER A 4 20.21 19.87 10.37
C SER A 4 19.42 19.17 9.25
N LEU A 5 19.02 17.92 9.49
CA LEU A 5 18.27 17.13 8.50
C LEU A 5 16.94 17.78 8.09
N GLU A 6 16.36 18.57 9.00
CA GLU A 6 15.14 19.33 8.76
C GLU A 6 15.39 20.56 7.88
N GLU A 7 16.47 21.30 8.13
CA GLU A 7 16.86 22.45 7.31
C GLU A 7 17.28 22.01 5.90
N ALA A 8 18.03 20.91 5.77
CA ALA A 8 18.39 20.34 4.48
C ALA A 8 17.16 19.88 3.67
N ARG A 9 16.13 19.35 4.35
CA ARG A 9 14.85 19.02 3.71
C ARG A 9 14.11 20.27 3.23
N ARG A 10 14.04 21.33 4.03
CA ARG A 10 13.40 22.59 3.62
C ARG A 10 14.12 23.23 2.43
N GLU A 11 15.45 23.29 2.44
CA GLU A 11 16.22 23.81 1.30
C GLU A 11 15.98 23.00 0.02
N LEU A 12 15.86 21.68 0.13
CA LEU A 12 15.52 20.82 -1.00
C LEU A 12 14.09 21.10 -1.50
N GLN A 13 13.13 21.30 -0.60
CA GLN A 13 11.75 21.66 -0.94
C GLN A 13 11.69 22.99 -1.71
N GLU A 14 12.39 24.01 -1.22
CA GLU A 14 12.47 25.33 -1.86
C GLU A 14 13.13 25.24 -3.26
N ARG A 15 14.20 24.44 -3.40
CA ARG A 15 14.88 24.24 -4.69
C ARG A 15 14.04 23.52 -5.74
N GLN A 16 13.18 22.58 -5.33
CA GLN A 16 12.36 21.79 -6.27
C GLN A 16 11.11 22.54 -6.76
N GLY A 17 10.79 23.72 -6.19
CA GLY A 17 9.71 24.59 -6.62
C GLY A 17 8.30 24.06 -6.32
N LEU A 18 7.28 24.86 -6.71
CA LEU A 18 5.85 24.64 -6.41
C LEU A 18 5.25 23.34 -6.97
N GLY A 19 5.97 22.63 -7.85
CA GLY A 19 5.53 21.37 -8.44
C GLY A 19 5.87 20.12 -7.61
N ALA A 20 6.81 20.24 -6.66
CA ALA A 20 7.17 19.13 -5.79
C ALA A 20 6.15 19.00 -4.65
N ARG A 21 5.25 18.02 -4.78
CA ARG A 21 4.29 17.67 -3.71
C ARG A 21 4.97 16.74 -2.73
N TYR A 22 4.99 17.14 -1.46
CA TYR A 22 5.52 16.36 -0.35
C TYR A 22 4.37 15.88 0.52
N ASP A 23 4.58 14.74 1.20
CA ASP A 23 3.64 14.30 2.22
C ASP A 23 3.48 15.39 3.29
N ALA A 24 2.26 15.53 3.81
CA ALA A 24 1.96 16.51 4.85
C ALA A 24 2.82 16.28 6.11
N LEU A 25 3.05 17.34 6.89
CA LEU A 25 3.95 17.30 8.06
C LEU A 25 3.54 16.20 9.04
N GLN A 26 2.23 16.04 9.28
CA GLN A 26 1.70 15.06 10.22
C GLN A 26 1.47 13.69 9.58
N ALA A 27 1.87 13.45 8.33
CA ALA A 27 1.75 12.13 7.73
C ALA A 27 2.55 11.07 8.53
N PRO A 28 2.13 9.80 8.55
CA PRO A 28 2.88 8.71 9.19
C PRO A 28 4.10 8.31 8.33
N HIS A 29 5.12 9.18 8.28
CA HIS A 29 6.28 9.10 7.37
C HIS A 29 7.01 7.75 7.42
N ALA A 30 7.19 7.17 8.61
CA ALA A 30 7.84 5.87 8.76
C ALA A 30 7.05 4.74 8.09
N ASP A 31 5.72 4.75 8.21
CA ASP A 31 4.86 3.74 7.59
C ASP A 31 4.73 3.94 6.09
N LEU A 32 4.67 5.20 5.63
CA LEU A 32 4.73 5.54 4.21
C LEU A 32 6.03 5.03 3.57
N ALA A 33 7.17 5.21 4.24
CA ALA A 33 8.45 4.69 3.76
C ALA A 33 8.43 3.16 3.65
N LEU A 34 7.91 2.45 4.66
CA LEU A 34 7.78 0.99 4.62
C LEU A 34 6.84 0.50 3.52
N ALA A 35 5.71 1.19 3.32
CA ALA A 35 4.74 0.86 2.27
C ALA A 35 5.33 1.06 0.87
N ARG A 36 6.01 2.18 0.64
CA ARG A 36 6.68 2.51 -0.65
C ARG A 36 7.82 1.55 -0.95
N LEU A 37 8.67 1.25 0.04
CA LEU A 37 9.75 0.27 -0.14
C LEU A 37 9.18 -1.12 -0.43
N GLY A 38 8.11 -1.52 0.26
CA GLY A 38 7.42 -2.79 0.01
C GLY A 38 6.81 -2.85 -1.38
N ALA A 39 6.19 -1.76 -1.86
CA ALA A 39 5.68 -1.66 -3.22
C ALA A 39 6.79 -1.82 -4.28
N ALA A 40 7.93 -1.15 -4.09
CA ALA A 40 9.08 -1.28 -4.99
C ALA A 40 9.67 -2.70 -4.96
N TYR A 41 9.81 -3.30 -3.77
CA TYR A 41 10.28 -4.67 -3.62
C TYR A 41 9.35 -5.68 -4.30
N PHE A 42 8.03 -5.56 -4.09
CA PHE A 42 7.04 -6.39 -4.74
C PHE A 42 7.05 -6.21 -6.26
N ALA A 43 7.15 -4.98 -6.77
CA ALA A 43 7.24 -4.69 -8.19
C ALA A 43 8.45 -5.40 -8.83
N ARG A 44 9.61 -5.36 -8.17
CA ARG A 44 10.80 -6.10 -8.62
C ARG A 44 10.53 -7.60 -8.68
N LYS A 45 9.97 -8.18 -7.60
CA LYS A 45 9.62 -9.62 -7.57
C LYS A 45 8.60 -10.00 -8.62
N LEU A 46 7.62 -9.15 -8.91
CA LEU A 46 6.67 -9.36 -10.00
C LEU A 46 7.39 -9.38 -11.36
N ASN A 47 8.32 -8.47 -11.59
CA ASN A 47 9.05 -8.33 -12.86
C ASN A 47 10.13 -9.39 -13.09
N GLU A 48 10.57 -10.10 -12.04
CA GLU A 48 11.46 -11.28 -12.15
C GLU A 48 10.74 -12.52 -12.72
N MET A 49 9.40 -12.56 -12.67
CA MET A 49 8.61 -13.70 -13.15
C MET A 49 8.24 -13.56 -14.63
N SER A 50 8.32 -14.66 -15.37
CA SER A 50 7.70 -14.77 -16.69
C SER A 50 6.16 -14.80 -16.60
N ASP A 51 5.48 -14.68 -17.74
CA ASP A 51 4.02 -14.77 -17.76
C ASP A 51 3.51 -16.19 -17.46
N ALA A 52 4.32 -17.22 -17.73
CA ALA A 52 4.05 -18.60 -17.35
C ALA A 52 4.20 -18.80 -15.84
N ASP A 53 5.21 -18.17 -15.22
CA ASP A 53 5.43 -18.23 -13.77
C ASP A 53 4.23 -17.68 -12.97
N LEU A 54 3.50 -16.72 -13.52
CA LEU A 54 2.31 -16.14 -12.89
C LEU A 54 1.19 -17.18 -12.68
N ALA A 55 1.11 -18.20 -13.55
CA ALA A 55 0.11 -19.26 -13.44
C ALA A 55 0.47 -20.33 -12.38
N LEU A 56 1.72 -20.36 -11.91
CA LEU A 56 2.15 -21.32 -10.91
C LEU A 56 1.49 -21.08 -9.54
N PRO A 57 1.41 -22.10 -8.68
CA PRO A 57 0.92 -21.96 -7.32
C PRO A 57 1.70 -20.89 -6.53
N SER A 58 0.99 -20.20 -5.65
CA SER A 58 1.56 -19.31 -4.63
C SER A 58 1.68 -20.04 -3.29
N ARG A 59 2.20 -19.38 -2.24
CA ARG A 59 2.17 -19.93 -0.87
C ARG A 59 0.78 -19.90 -0.23
N VAL A 60 -0.17 -19.20 -0.83
CA VAL A 60 -1.56 -19.16 -0.36
C VAL A 60 -2.30 -20.34 -1.00
N ALA A 61 -2.84 -21.22 -0.16
CA ALA A 61 -3.54 -22.42 -0.64
C ALA A 61 -4.69 -22.05 -1.57
N GLY A 62 -4.77 -22.71 -2.73
CA GLY A 62 -5.78 -22.45 -3.75
C GLY A 62 -5.50 -21.23 -4.64
N TRP A 63 -4.47 -20.42 -4.35
CA TRP A 63 -4.13 -19.23 -5.13
C TRP A 63 -2.91 -19.47 -6.01
N SER A 64 -3.03 -19.13 -7.30
CA SER A 64 -1.85 -18.90 -8.14
C SER A 64 -1.21 -17.55 -7.82
N ARG A 65 0.00 -17.31 -8.31
CA ARG A 65 0.69 -16.01 -8.15
C ARG A 65 -0.11 -14.85 -8.75
N ARG A 66 -0.95 -15.11 -9.76
CA ARG A 66 -1.92 -14.14 -10.30
C ARG A 66 -2.88 -13.62 -9.23
N HIS A 67 -3.43 -14.50 -8.39
CA HIS A 67 -4.36 -14.11 -7.32
C HIS A 67 -3.68 -13.22 -6.30
N VAL A 68 -2.42 -13.51 -5.93
CA VAL A 68 -1.65 -12.66 -5.02
C VAL A 68 -1.48 -11.25 -5.61
N VAL A 69 -1.12 -11.14 -6.89
CA VAL A 69 -0.94 -9.84 -7.56
C VAL A 69 -2.26 -9.07 -7.65
N ALA A 70 -3.35 -9.73 -8.05
CA ALA A 70 -4.69 -9.14 -8.12
C ALA A 70 -5.14 -8.63 -6.74
N HIS A 71 -5.01 -9.48 -5.71
CA HIS A 71 -5.37 -9.14 -4.33
C HIS A 71 -4.63 -7.89 -3.83
N VAL A 72 -3.31 -7.81 -4.01
CA VAL A 72 -2.58 -6.62 -3.54
C VAL A 72 -2.88 -5.37 -4.35
N ALA A 73 -3.26 -5.50 -5.62
CA ALA A 73 -3.67 -4.36 -6.43
C ALA A 73 -5.04 -3.82 -5.97
N TYR A 74 -6.01 -4.70 -5.77
CA TYR A 74 -7.34 -4.33 -5.28
C TYR A 74 -7.32 -3.81 -3.84
N GLN A 75 -6.45 -4.34 -2.98
CA GLN A 75 -6.21 -3.73 -1.68
C GLN A 75 -5.73 -2.27 -1.83
N ALA A 76 -4.79 -2.01 -2.74
CA ALA A 76 -4.29 -0.66 -2.94
C ALA A 76 -5.38 0.28 -3.48
N ARG A 77 -6.25 -0.19 -4.39
CA ARG A 77 -7.43 0.56 -4.84
C ARG A 77 -8.40 0.87 -3.70
N GLY A 78 -8.71 -0.12 -2.85
CA GLY A 78 -9.56 0.10 -1.67
C GLY A 78 -8.96 1.11 -0.69
N LEU A 79 -7.66 1.02 -0.40
CA LEU A 79 -6.99 2.02 0.43
C LEU A 79 -7.00 3.41 -0.23
N ALA A 80 -6.86 3.50 -1.55
CA ALA A 80 -6.91 4.77 -2.27
C ALA A 80 -8.29 5.42 -2.13
N ARG A 81 -9.39 4.66 -2.27
CA ARG A 81 -10.76 5.15 -2.07
C ARG A 81 -11.01 5.66 -0.65
N LEU A 82 -10.43 5.01 0.37
CA LEU A 82 -10.51 5.50 1.75
C LEU A 82 -9.79 6.85 1.91
N VAL A 83 -8.58 6.96 1.37
CA VAL A 83 -7.78 8.18 1.44
C VAL A 83 -8.44 9.31 0.64
N GLU A 84 -9.00 8.99 -0.52
CA GLU A 84 -9.77 9.90 -1.35
C GLU A 84 -11.01 10.42 -0.61
N ALA A 85 -11.79 9.54 0.04
CA ALA A 85 -12.94 9.94 0.85
C ALA A 85 -12.53 10.95 1.94
N ALA A 86 -11.42 10.69 2.62
CA ALA A 86 -10.88 11.61 3.61
C ALA A 86 -10.41 12.95 3.01
N ARG A 87 -9.76 12.92 1.83
CA ARG A 87 -9.36 14.12 1.09
C ARG A 87 -10.56 14.96 0.68
N GLN A 88 -11.69 14.32 0.36
CA GLN A 88 -12.96 14.97 0.01
C GLN A 88 -13.82 15.32 1.24
N GLY A 89 -13.37 15.03 2.46
CA GLY A 89 -14.12 15.29 3.69
C GLY A 89 -15.36 14.40 3.86
N ARG A 90 -15.45 13.28 3.13
CA ARG A 90 -16.51 12.28 3.30
C ARG A 90 -16.20 11.41 4.52
N GLY A 91 -17.25 10.92 5.19
CA GLY A 91 -17.12 9.99 6.32
C GLY A 91 -17.07 8.50 5.93
N ALA A 92 -17.35 8.17 4.67
CA ALA A 92 -17.45 6.79 4.19
C ALA A 92 -16.88 6.63 2.78
N GLU A 93 -16.31 5.45 2.53
CA GLU A 93 -15.93 4.93 1.22
C GLU A 93 -17.19 4.87 0.33
N ARG A 94 -17.02 5.19 -0.95
CA ARG A 94 -18.08 5.02 -1.96
C ARG A 94 -17.46 4.41 -3.20
N LEU A 95 -18.25 3.60 -3.89
CA LEU A 95 -17.98 3.26 -5.27
C LEU A 95 -18.74 4.26 -6.13
N GLU A 96 -18.04 4.83 -7.11
CA GLU A 96 -18.61 5.73 -8.10
C GLU A 96 -18.38 5.10 -9.49
N GLU A 97 -19.25 5.40 -10.44
CA GLU A 97 -19.07 4.95 -11.82
C GLU A 97 -17.77 5.53 -12.42
N PRO A 98 -17.03 4.76 -13.22
CA PRO A 98 -17.37 3.43 -13.76
C PRO A 98 -16.97 2.22 -12.88
N GLU A 99 -16.28 2.43 -11.75
CA GLU A 99 -15.85 1.37 -10.83
C GLU A 99 -16.90 1.00 -9.76
N ALA A 100 -18.19 1.06 -10.11
CA ALA A 100 -19.33 0.88 -9.19
C ALA A 100 -19.45 -0.53 -8.57
N GLN A 101 -18.48 -1.41 -8.77
CA GLN A 101 -18.48 -2.80 -8.32
C GLN A 101 -17.27 -3.11 -7.44
N ILE A 102 -17.48 -3.98 -6.45
CA ILE A 102 -16.38 -4.52 -5.65
C ILE A 102 -15.55 -5.44 -6.54
N GLU A 103 -14.26 -5.17 -6.58
CA GLU A 103 -13.32 -5.93 -7.40
C GLU A 103 -13.11 -7.33 -6.84
N GLU A 104 -13.36 -8.35 -7.66
CA GLU A 104 -13.17 -9.75 -7.27
C GLU A 104 -11.78 -10.26 -7.67
N VAL A 105 -11.08 -10.88 -6.70
CA VAL A 105 -9.71 -11.37 -6.89
C VAL A 105 -9.62 -12.39 -8.04
N ASP A 106 -10.60 -13.28 -8.18
CA ASP A 106 -10.63 -14.29 -9.23
C ASP A 106 -10.75 -13.66 -10.61
N PHE A 107 -11.60 -12.63 -10.75
CA PHE A 107 -11.66 -11.83 -11.97
C PHE A 107 -10.32 -11.17 -12.28
N GLY A 108 -9.69 -10.54 -11.29
CA GLY A 108 -8.35 -9.95 -11.45
C GLY A 108 -7.28 -10.98 -11.85
N ALA A 109 -7.33 -12.18 -11.28
CA ALA A 109 -6.39 -13.25 -11.57
C ALA A 109 -6.54 -13.79 -13.01
N SER A 110 -7.74 -13.67 -13.59
CA SER A 110 -8.05 -14.07 -14.97
C SER A 110 -7.49 -13.13 -16.04
N LEU A 111 -7.06 -11.92 -15.67
CA LEU A 111 -6.55 -10.92 -16.61
C LEU A 111 -5.31 -11.41 -17.38
N PRO A 112 -5.10 -10.95 -18.63
CA PRO A 112 -3.82 -11.14 -19.32
C PRO A 112 -2.66 -10.63 -18.47
N ALA A 113 -1.48 -11.28 -18.55
CA ALA A 113 -0.36 -10.98 -17.66
C ALA A 113 0.07 -9.50 -17.71
N HIS A 114 0.12 -8.89 -18.89
CA HIS A 114 0.40 -7.46 -19.03
C HIS A 114 -0.65 -6.60 -18.32
N ALA A 115 -1.95 -6.91 -18.47
CA ALA A 115 -3.04 -6.19 -17.82
C ALA A 115 -2.98 -6.32 -16.29
N LEU A 116 -2.61 -7.49 -15.76
CA LEU A 116 -2.41 -7.72 -14.34
C LEU A 116 -1.23 -6.91 -13.78
N ARG A 117 -0.12 -6.82 -14.53
CA ARG A 117 1.03 -5.96 -14.17
C ARG A 117 0.65 -4.48 -14.19
N TYR A 118 -0.10 -4.04 -15.21
CA TYR A 118 -0.62 -2.68 -15.29
C TYR A 118 -1.58 -2.37 -14.13
N LEU A 119 -2.49 -3.28 -13.80
CA LEU A 119 -3.39 -3.17 -12.66
C LEU A 119 -2.61 -2.89 -11.36
N PHE A 120 -1.59 -3.71 -11.07
CA PHE A 120 -0.72 -3.49 -9.92
C PHE A 120 -0.02 -2.13 -9.96
N HIS A 121 0.62 -1.80 -11.08
CA HIS A 121 1.39 -0.56 -11.25
C HIS A 121 0.51 0.68 -11.05
N HIS A 122 -0.63 0.75 -11.73
CA HIS A 122 -1.57 1.85 -11.61
C HIS A 122 -2.14 1.98 -10.19
N ALA A 123 -2.50 0.87 -9.55
CA ALA A 123 -3.01 0.89 -8.19
C ALA A 123 -1.97 1.41 -7.18
N GLN A 124 -0.69 1.08 -7.35
CA GLN A 124 0.39 1.62 -6.50
C GLN A 124 0.58 3.12 -6.69
N ILE A 125 0.62 3.58 -7.95
CA ILE A 125 0.77 5.00 -8.26
C ILE A 125 -0.40 5.79 -7.68
N HIS A 126 -1.62 5.34 -7.93
CA HIS A 126 -2.81 6.04 -7.47
C HIS A 126 -2.87 6.17 -5.95
N LEU A 127 -2.67 5.07 -5.20
CA LEU A 127 -2.60 5.11 -3.75
C LEU A 127 -1.51 6.06 -3.24
N ASN A 128 -0.33 6.04 -3.87
CA ASN A 128 0.76 6.92 -3.47
C ASN A 128 0.47 8.40 -3.75
N VAL A 129 -0.24 8.70 -4.83
CA VAL A 129 -0.73 10.06 -5.14
C VAL A 129 -1.74 10.52 -4.10
N GLU A 130 -2.73 9.69 -3.76
CA GLU A 130 -3.74 10.04 -2.75
C GLU A 130 -3.10 10.33 -1.39
N TRP A 131 -2.11 9.53 -0.95
CA TRP A 131 -1.37 9.82 0.29
C TRP A 131 -0.59 11.12 0.25
N ARG A 132 0.11 11.37 -0.87
CA ARG A 132 0.94 12.56 -1.03
C ARG A 132 0.09 13.84 -1.07
N ASP A 133 -1.11 13.75 -1.66
CA ASP A 133 -2.02 14.88 -1.82
C ASP A 133 -2.95 15.07 -0.60
N LEU A 134 -2.87 14.19 0.41
CA LEU A 134 -3.66 14.26 1.65
C LEU A 134 -3.06 15.26 2.65
N GLN A 135 -3.87 16.24 3.05
CA GLN A 135 -3.51 17.25 4.06
C GLN A 135 -3.61 16.70 5.50
N ASP A 136 -2.99 17.42 6.46
CA ASP A 136 -2.94 17.05 7.88
C ASP A 136 -4.31 16.72 8.49
N VAL A 137 -5.36 17.43 8.08
CA VAL A 137 -6.74 17.18 8.55
C VAL A 137 -7.24 15.81 8.11
N GLY A 138 -6.97 15.41 6.86
CA GLY A 138 -7.38 14.12 6.32
C GLY A 138 -6.68 12.95 7.01
N TRP A 139 -5.42 13.13 7.43
CA TRP A 139 -4.69 12.12 8.20
C TRP A 139 -5.31 11.82 9.58
N ARG A 140 -6.11 12.74 10.13
CA ARG A 140 -6.82 12.57 11.41
C ARG A 140 -8.21 11.95 11.25
N ALA A 141 -8.68 11.81 10.00
CA ALA A 141 -9.99 11.25 9.73
C ALA A 141 -10.03 9.73 9.94
N SER A 142 -11.24 9.25 10.20
CA SER A 142 -11.60 7.83 10.16
C SER A 142 -12.72 7.66 9.16
N ILE A 143 -12.58 6.70 8.25
CA ILE A 143 -13.51 6.47 7.14
C ILE A 143 -14.16 5.11 7.30
N GLU A 144 -15.49 5.06 7.20
CA GLU A 144 -16.21 3.80 7.11
C GLU A 144 -15.96 3.14 5.75
N SER A 145 -15.34 1.96 5.75
CA SER A 145 -15.11 1.18 4.52
C SER A 145 -16.40 0.55 4.00
N LEU A 146 -16.39 0.06 2.76
CA LEU A 146 -17.52 -0.69 2.17
C LEU A 146 -17.91 -1.94 2.97
N GLN A 147 -17.03 -2.45 3.83
CA GLN A 147 -17.31 -3.58 4.73
C GLN A 147 -17.86 -3.14 6.11
N GLY A 148 -18.24 -1.87 6.27
CA GLY A 148 -18.76 -1.31 7.53
C GLY A 148 -17.71 -1.14 8.63
N ARG A 149 -16.42 -1.33 8.32
CA ARG A 149 -15.34 -1.13 9.28
C ARG A 149 -14.87 0.31 9.25
N LEU A 150 -14.80 0.94 10.42
CA LEU A 150 -14.18 2.26 10.58
C LEU A 150 -12.65 2.14 10.51
N VAL A 151 -12.03 2.84 9.55
CA VAL A 151 -10.58 2.79 9.27
C VAL A 151 -9.94 4.16 9.54
N PRO A 152 -9.04 4.28 10.54
CA PRO A 152 -8.24 5.48 10.70
C PRO A 152 -7.31 5.66 9.51
N ILE A 153 -7.32 6.83 8.86
CA ILE A 153 -6.55 7.06 7.63
C ILE A 153 -5.05 7.00 7.88
N ARG A 154 -4.61 7.45 9.06
CA ARG A 154 -3.23 7.30 9.53
C ARG A 154 -2.72 5.86 9.54
N GLU A 155 -3.61 4.86 9.66
CA GLU A 155 -3.22 3.44 9.64
C GLU A 155 -3.08 2.87 8.23
N THR A 156 -3.58 3.55 7.20
CA THR A 156 -3.57 3.02 5.82
C THR A 156 -2.17 2.70 5.30
N PRO A 157 -1.09 3.47 5.60
CA PRO A 157 0.25 3.10 5.16
C PRO A 157 0.79 1.86 5.90
N TRP A 158 0.48 1.70 7.18
CA TRP A 158 0.86 0.49 7.93
C TRP A 158 0.12 -0.75 7.42
N ILE A 159 -1.20 -0.64 7.19
CA ILE A 159 -2.02 -1.70 6.59
C ILE A 159 -1.40 -2.13 5.25
N ARG A 160 -1.01 -1.17 4.40
CA ARG A 160 -0.36 -1.45 3.13
C ARG A 160 1.00 -2.12 3.31
N ALA A 161 1.86 -1.56 4.15
CA ALA A 161 3.22 -2.06 4.38
C ALA A 161 3.19 -3.53 4.79
N ARG A 162 2.41 -3.88 5.82
CA ARG A 162 2.28 -5.27 6.27
C ARG A 162 1.85 -6.21 5.14
N ALA A 163 0.79 -5.84 4.43
CA ALA A 163 0.23 -6.70 3.41
C ALA A 163 1.16 -6.88 2.21
N ILE A 164 1.80 -5.82 1.71
CA ILE A 164 2.61 -5.92 0.49
C ILE A 164 3.91 -6.68 0.72
N TRP A 165 4.52 -6.55 1.91
CA TRP A 165 5.69 -7.33 2.29
C TRP A 165 5.37 -8.83 2.48
N GLN A 166 4.24 -9.13 3.12
CA GLN A 166 3.74 -10.51 3.23
C GLN A 166 3.42 -11.10 1.86
N ALA A 167 2.74 -10.34 1.00
CA ALA A 167 2.39 -10.76 -0.34
C ALA A 167 3.61 -11.05 -1.22
N ALA A 168 4.70 -10.31 -1.05
CA ALA A 168 5.93 -10.60 -1.77
C ALA A 168 6.46 -11.99 -1.45
N VAL A 169 6.42 -12.41 -0.17
CA VAL A 169 6.76 -13.79 0.23
C VAL A 169 5.75 -14.79 -0.35
N GLN A 170 4.46 -14.45 -0.36
CA GLN A 170 3.41 -15.31 -0.90
C GLN A 170 3.58 -15.62 -2.39
N LEU A 171 4.26 -14.78 -3.17
CA LEU A 171 4.58 -15.07 -4.58
C LEU A 171 5.43 -16.33 -4.75
N ASP A 172 6.14 -16.80 -3.72
CA ASP A 172 6.96 -18.02 -3.79
C ASP A 172 8.00 -18.01 -4.92
N ASN A 173 8.65 -16.86 -5.14
CA ASN A 173 9.68 -16.68 -6.17
C ASN A 173 11.02 -16.19 -5.58
N GLY A 174 11.37 -16.71 -4.39
CA GLY A 174 12.61 -16.38 -3.69
C GLY A 174 12.53 -15.14 -2.79
N ALA A 175 11.36 -14.52 -2.62
CA ALA A 175 11.15 -13.56 -1.55
C ALA A 175 11.01 -14.27 -0.19
N SER A 176 11.60 -13.68 0.86
CA SER A 176 11.61 -14.24 2.21
C SER A 176 11.42 -13.14 3.25
N SER A 177 10.93 -13.51 4.43
CA SER A 177 10.85 -12.62 5.60
C SER A 177 12.22 -12.10 6.04
N HIS A 178 13.31 -12.79 5.70
CA HIS A 178 14.67 -12.28 5.90
C HIS A 178 14.98 -11.00 5.10
N HIS A 179 14.22 -10.71 4.05
CA HIS A 179 14.33 -9.47 3.28
C HIS A 179 13.51 -8.32 3.87
N PHE A 180 12.79 -8.54 4.98
CA PHE A 180 11.98 -7.50 5.60
C PHE A 180 12.87 -6.43 6.24
N PRO A 181 12.55 -5.14 6.08
CA PRO A 181 13.22 -4.08 6.80
C PRO A 181 13.12 -4.31 8.31
N GLN A 182 14.18 -4.03 9.05
CA GLN A 182 14.20 -4.24 10.51
C GLN A 182 13.03 -3.53 11.21
N ALA A 183 12.71 -2.30 10.82
CA ALA A 183 11.58 -1.54 11.36
C ALA A 183 10.22 -2.21 11.12
N LEU A 184 10.04 -2.87 9.98
CA LEU A 184 8.85 -3.68 9.70
C LEU A 184 8.77 -4.87 10.66
N SER A 185 9.86 -5.64 10.77
CA SER A 185 9.93 -6.83 11.63
C SER A 185 9.68 -6.49 13.10
N GLN A 186 10.26 -5.39 13.58
CA GLN A 186 10.03 -4.88 14.94
C GLN A 186 8.56 -4.52 15.18
N ARG A 187 7.93 -3.79 14.26
CA ARG A 187 6.52 -3.39 14.41
C ARG A 187 5.54 -4.56 14.27
N LEU A 188 5.85 -5.56 13.44
CA LEU A 188 5.10 -6.81 13.38
C LEU A 188 5.17 -7.57 14.71
N GLY A 189 6.36 -7.67 15.31
CA GLY A 189 6.56 -8.33 16.60
C GLY A 189 5.93 -7.60 17.78
N ALA A 190 5.99 -6.26 17.80
CA ALA A 190 5.39 -5.45 18.86
C ALA A 190 3.87 -5.64 18.96
N LYS A 191 3.17 -5.77 17.82
CA LYS A 191 1.72 -5.96 17.79
C LYS A 191 1.30 -7.34 18.33
N ALA A 192 2.06 -8.39 18.02
CA ALA A 192 1.82 -9.73 18.58
C ALA A 192 1.98 -9.76 20.12
N GLY A 193 2.86 -8.94 20.68
CA GLY A 193 3.02 -8.80 22.13
C GLY A 193 1.87 -8.06 22.82
N VAL A 194 1.24 -7.07 22.17
CA VAL A 194 0.10 -6.32 22.74
C VAL A 194 -1.18 -7.19 22.78
N ASP A 195 -1.41 -7.98 21.73
CA ASP A 195 -2.55 -8.91 21.68
C ASP A 195 -2.39 -10.04 22.73
N ALA A 196 -1.15 -10.48 23.00
CA ALA A 196 -0.84 -11.51 24.00
C ALA A 196 -0.92 -11.04 25.47
N LEU A 197 -0.81 -9.73 25.73
CA LEU A 197 -0.92 -9.15 27.08
C LEU A 197 -2.34 -8.67 27.42
N SER A 198 -3.26 -8.75 26.45
CA SER A 198 -4.68 -8.41 26.61
C SER A 198 -5.59 -9.64 26.62
N SER A 199 -5.01 -10.84 26.74
CA SER A 199 -5.69 -12.14 26.78
C SER A 199 -5.56 -12.79 28.16
#